data_AF-A0A8H7W229-F1
#
_entry.id   AF-A0A8H7W229-F1
#
_cell.length_a   1.000
_cell.length_b   1.000
_cell.length_c   1.000
_cell.angle_alpha   90.00
_cell.angle_beta   90.00
_cell.angle_gamma   90.00
#
_symmetry.space_group_name_H-M   'P 1'
#
loop_
_entity.id
_entity.type
_entity.pdbx_description
1 polymer ?
#
loop_
_entity_poly.entity_id
_entity_poly.type
_entity_poly.pdbx_seq_one_letter_code
_entity_poly.pdbx_strand_id
1 'polypeptide(L)'
;MPLIIVTGYPSSGKTQRANEIKEYLSKRLEEEGKAFRIHIINDESLHVPKEAYKEAREEKKARGAMLSAVERTLSRDDIVIADGLNYIKGFRYQLYCVARAIGTAHCVVHTGVPVDMAKTWNQARGADAYDETIFEELISRYEEPEERNRWDSPLFTLIYDDVDIPKDKIWDAVILKKPPPPNKSTVSKPVSSTNYVYELDKATLEIINAFVERQKEFGPGGNPMMVPRSQTKVMNPSRTVTSSELRRLRKQFVTYNKMNTTLDVDRLVVAQVQKPAPQFTTVGIVNGEVQENISLSDYLGRYLVFFWYPMDFTFVCPTEIIAFNDALEDFRALDCEVVAASCDSEYSHHAWINTPRDQGGLGKETRLTIISDKTRRIAKDYGVYLDQLGVSVRGLFIIDPKGIVRQITLNDLPVGRSVEETIRLVTAFQFTDKHGEVCPANWKSGGKTIKPNIEAAKKYFADDD
;
A
#
# COMPACT_ATOMS: atom_id res chain seq x y z
N MET A 1 6.94 5.90 19.01
CA MET A 1 6.71 4.93 20.10
C MET A 1 7.88 4.03 20.35
N PRO A 2 8.51 4.21 21.49
CA PRO A 2 9.93 3.96 21.61
C PRO A 2 10.29 2.49 21.72
N LEU A 3 11.22 2.06 20.87
CA LEU A 3 12.05 0.89 21.12
C LEU A 3 13.31 1.32 21.89
N ILE A 4 13.54 0.74 23.06
CA ILE A 4 14.72 0.96 23.89
C ILE A 4 15.60 -0.29 23.77
N ILE A 5 16.79 -0.15 23.18
CA ILE A 5 17.73 -1.26 23.00
C ILE A 5 18.79 -1.16 24.10
N VAL A 6 18.82 -2.12 25.01
CA VAL A 6 19.86 -2.18 26.06
C VAL A 6 21.01 -3.06 25.57
N THR A 7 22.25 -2.60 25.69
CA THR A 7 23.44 -3.35 25.25
C THR A 7 24.58 -3.19 26.25
N GLY A 8 25.44 -4.21 26.32
CA GLY A 8 26.58 -4.27 27.23
C GLY A 8 27.05 -5.71 27.41
N TYR A 9 28.18 -5.87 28.09
CA TYR A 9 28.77 -7.19 28.36
C TYR A 9 27.81 -8.17 29.04
N PRO A 10 27.98 -9.49 28.85
CA PRO A 10 27.29 -10.48 29.68
C PRO A 10 27.45 -10.12 31.17
N SER A 11 26.35 -10.24 31.93
CA SER A 11 26.31 -9.89 33.35
C SER A 11 26.69 -8.43 33.70
N SER A 12 26.52 -7.46 32.80
CA SER A 12 26.81 -6.02 33.04
C SER A 12 25.70 -5.20 33.73
N GLY A 13 24.69 -5.84 34.34
CA GLY A 13 23.57 -5.12 34.96
C GLY A 13 22.50 -4.59 34.00
N LYS A 14 22.48 -5.02 32.72
CA LYS A 14 21.46 -4.63 31.73
C LYS A 14 20.02 -4.77 32.24
N THR A 15 19.68 -5.95 32.77
CA THR A 15 18.34 -6.24 33.28
C THR A 15 17.96 -5.34 34.45
N GLN A 16 18.91 -5.00 35.32
CA GLN A 16 18.68 -4.05 36.40
C GLN A 16 18.32 -2.67 35.82
N ARG A 17 19.13 -2.14 34.89
CA ARG A 17 18.85 -0.84 34.25
C ARG A 17 17.56 -0.85 33.45
N ALA A 18 17.22 -1.95 32.77
CA ALA A 18 15.95 -2.11 32.08
C ALA A 18 14.74 -2.02 33.02
N ASN A 19 14.83 -2.63 34.20
CA ASN A 19 13.80 -2.55 35.24
C ASN A 19 13.69 -1.14 35.84
N GLU A 20 14.80 -0.48 36.15
CA GLU A 20 14.82 0.91 36.61
C GLU A 20 14.13 1.85 35.60
N ILE A 21 14.40 1.67 34.30
CA ILE A 21 13.76 2.42 33.22
C ILE A 21 12.25 2.15 33.19
N LYS A 22 11.84 0.88 33.27
CA LYS A 22 10.42 0.51 33.27
C LYS A 22 9.69 1.14 34.45
N GLU A 23 10.22 1.03 35.66
CA GLU A 23 9.61 1.56 36.88
C GLU A 23 9.41 3.08 36.78
N TYR A 24 10.46 3.80 36.37
CA TYR A 24 10.39 5.24 36.18
C TYR A 24 9.34 5.65 35.12
N LEU A 25 9.35 4.99 33.95
CA LEU A 25 8.41 5.31 32.88
C LEU A 25 6.96 4.99 33.29
N SER A 26 6.72 3.85 33.95
CA SER A 26 5.39 3.47 34.44
C SER A 26 4.82 4.53 35.38
N LYS A 27 5.61 4.95 36.38
CA LYS A 27 5.18 5.99 37.32
C LYS A 27 4.85 7.31 36.62
N ARG A 28 5.71 7.76 35.70
CA ARG A 28 5.51 9.03 35.00
C ARG A 28 4.33 8.99 34.01
N LEU A 29 4.05 7.84 33.39
CA LEU A 29 2.89 7.66 32.53
C LEU A 29 1.57 7.80 33.30
N GLU A 30 1.52 7.26 34.52
CA GLU A 30 0.37 7.42 35.43
C GLU A 30 0.18 8.89 35.84
N GLU A 31 1.27 9.58 36.20
CA GLU A 31 1.25 11.01 36.57
C GLU A 31 0.77 11.92 35.42
N GLU A 32 1.18 11.63 34.18
CA GLU A 32 0.77 12.41 32.99
C GLU A 32 -0.53 11.92 32.32
N GLY A 33 -1.17 10.87 32.84
CA GLY A 33 -2.42 10.32 32.29
C GLY A 33 -2.29 9.75 30.87
N LYS A 34 -1.13 9.18 30.51
CA LYS A 34 -0.86 8.62 29.18
C LYS A 34 -1.01 7.10 29.17
N ALA A 35 -1.84 6.57 28.27
CA ALA A 35 -2.17 5.15 28.18
C ALA A 35 -1.15 4.31 27.36
N PHE A 36 0.13 4.29 27.76
CA PHE A 36 1.13 3.41 27.17
C PHE A 36 1.38 2.16 28.02
N ARG A 37 1.59 1.00 27.38
CA ARG A 37 2.01 -0.24 28.04
C ARG A 37 3.50 -0.45 27.88
N ILE A 38 4.19 -0.91 28.91
CA ILE A 38 5.64 -1.14 28.88
C ILE A 38 5.96 -2.63 28.96
N HIS A 39 6.72 -3.13 27.97
CA HIS A 39 7.13 -4.52 27.87
C HIS A 39 8.66 -4.63 27.94
N ILE A 40 9.15 -5.57 28.75
CA ILE A 40 10.56 -6.00 28.72
C ILE A 40 10.62 -7.33 28.00
N ILE A 41 11.49 -7.42 27.00
CA ILE A 41 11.75 -8.64 26.25
C ILE A 41 13.22 -8.99 26.45
N ASN A 42 13.47 -10.14 27.07
CA ASN A 42 14.80 -10.66 27.38
C ASN A 42 14.89 -12.17 27.16
N ASP A 43 16.11 -12.72 27.24
CA ASP A 43 16.36 -14.15 27.02
C ASP A 43 15.53 -15.04 27.98
N GLU A 44 15.36 -14.61 29.23
CA GLU A 44 14.55 -15.31 30.24
C GLU A 44 13.08 -15.40 29.84
N SER A 45 12.46 -14.27 29.47
CA SER A 45 11.06 -14.21 28.99
C SER A 45 10.82 -15.03 27.72
N LEU A 46 11.88 -15.27 26.94
CA LEU A 46 11.85 -16.04 25.70
C LEU A 46 12.29 -17.50 25.88
N HIS A 47 12.61 -17.91 27.11
CA HIS A 47 13.10 -19.25 27.44
C HIS A 47 14.35 -19.62 26.63
N VAL A 48 15.25 -18.65 26.41
CA VAL A 48 16.53 -18.83 25.74
C VAL A 48 17.59 -19.17 26.79
N PRO A 49 18.15 -20.39 26.79
CA PRO A 49 19.19 -20.79 27.72
C PRO A 49 20.53 -20.12 27.36
N LYS A 50 21.41 -19.91 28.35
CA LYS A 50 22.73 -19.27 28.12
C LYS A 50 23.62 -20.11 27.19
N GLU A 51 23.43 -21.42 27.19
CA GLU A 51 24.07 -22.40 26.33
C GLU A 51 23.78 -22.15 24.85
N ALA A 52 22.69 -21.45 24.51
CA ALA A 52 22.38 -21.08 23.14
C ALA A 52 23.50 -20.21 22.51
N TYR A 53 24.30 -19.53 23.32
CA TYR A 53 25.42 -18.68 22.85
C TYR A 53 26.72 -19.43 22.59
N LYS A 54 26.75 -20.75 22.84
CA LYS A 54 27.90 -21.62 22.58
C LYS A 54 28.08 -21.94 21.10
N GLU A 55 26.99 -22.07 20.36
CA GLU A 55 27.03 -22.43 18.94
C GLU A 55 26.35 -21.37 18.08
N ALA A 56 27.01 -20.98 16.98
CA ALA A 56 26.51 -19.93 16.07
C ALA A 56 25.09 -20.20 15.53
N ARG A 57 24.70 -21.47 15.40
CA ARG A 57 23.36 -21.87 14.92
C ARG A 57 22.28 -21.56 15.96
N GLU A 58 22.49 -21.95 17.21
CA GLU A 58 21.53 -21.74 18.29
C GLU A 58 21.47 -20.25 18.68
N GLU A 59 22.61 -19.58 18.66
CA GLU A 59 22.69 -18.15 18.85
C GLU A 59 21.90 -17.36 17.80
N LYS A 60 21.93 -17.81 16.54
CA LYS A 60 21.10 -17.24 15.48
C LYS A 60 19.61 -17.43 15.78
N LYS A 61 19.21 -18.55 16.39
CA LYS A 61 17.81 -18.77 16.81
C LYS A 61 17.44 -17.87 17.99
N ALA A 62 18.31 -17.72 18.99
CA ALA A 62 18.11 -16.81 20.12
C ALA A 62 17.86 -15.36 19.63
N ARG A 63 18.72 -14.86 18.74
CA ARG A 63 18.53 -13.54 18.11
C ARG A 63 17.24 -13.46 17.29
N GLY A 64 16.89 -14.53 16.57
CA GLY A 64 15.63 -14.61 15.84
C GLY A 64 14.40 -14.52 16.76
N ALA A 65 14.42 -15.24 17.89
CA ALA A 65 13.35 -15.21 18.88
C ALA A 65 13.16 -13.81 19.47
N MET A 66 14.25 -13.15 19.87
CA MET A 66 14.25 -11.77 20.36
C MET A 66 13.69 -10.80 19.31
N LEU A 67 14.20 -10.86 18.07
CA LEU A 67 13.74 -10.01 16.98
C LEU A 67 12.24 -10.17 16.73
N SER A 68 11.76 -11.42 16.61
CA SER A 68 10.34 -11.69 16.38
C SER A 68 9.45 -11.29 17.56
N ALA A 69 9.93 -11.39 18.81
CA ALA A 69 9.18 -10.95 19.97
C ALA A 69 9.06 -9.42 20.00
N VAL A 70 10.15 -8.69 19.74
CA VAL A 70 10.15 -7.23 19.60
C VAL A 70 9.19 -6.80 18.50
N GLU A 71 9.27 -7.42 17.32
CA GLU A 71 8.43 -7.11 16.16
C GLU A 71 6.93 -7.32 16.45
N ARG A 72 6.56 -8.39 17.16
CA ARG A 72 5.15 -8.65 17.53
C ARG A 72 4.61 -7.70 18.61
N THR A 73 5.47 -7.20 19.47
CA THR A 73 5.07 -6.41 20.66
C THR A 73 5.04 -4.92 20.36
N LEU A 74 5.90 -4.44 19.46
CA LEU A 74 6.02 -3.03 19.15
C LEU A 74 4.77 -2.54 18.39
N SER A 75 4.01 -1.60 18.99
CA SER A 75 2.74 -1.12 18.43
C SER A 75 2.54 0.40 18.65
N ARG A 76 1.34 0.89 18.33
CA ARG A 76 0.89 2.27 18.58
C ARG A 76 0.50 2.58 20.04
N ASP A 77 0.54 1.60 20.94
CA ASP A 77 0.23 1.83 22.37
C ASP A 77 1.28 1.19 23.32
N ASP A 78 2.37 0.65 22.76
CA ASP A 78 3.42 -0.07 23.49
C ASP A 78 4.82 0.59 23.45
N ILE A 79 5.52 0.57 24.60
CA ILE A 79 6.95 0.83 24.77
C ILE A 79 7.63 -0.52 24.94
N VAL A 80 8.66 -0.81 24.14
CA VAL A 80 9.39 -2.08 24.21
C VAL A 80 10.82 -1.83 24.64
N ILE A 81 11.26 -2.51 25.71
CA ILE A 81 12.63 -2.55 26.18
C ILE A 81 13.21 -3.91 25.77
N ALA A 82 14.12 -3.90 24.80
CA ALA A 82 14.87 -5.08 24.37
C ALA A 82 16.09 -5.26 25.29
N ASP A 83 15.89 -5.99 26.38
CA ASP A 83 16.91 -6.37 27.36
C ASP A 83 17.58 -7.68 26.93
N GLY A 84 18.45 -7.60 25.92
CA GLY A 84 19.24 -8.72 25.44
C GLY A 84 20.74 -8.41 25.51
N LEU A 85 21.57 -9.37 25.14
CA LEU A 85 23.01 -9.11 24.96
C LEU A 85 23.24 -7.98 23.93
N ASN A 86 22.50 -8.01 22.82
CA ASN A 86 22.57 -7.01 21.75
C ASN A 86 24.02 -6.65 21.36
N TYR A 87 24.88 -7.67 21.37
CA TYR A 87 26.32 -7.50 21.48
C TYR A 87 27.01 -7.22 20.14
N ILE A 88 26.40 -7.62 19.02
CA ILE A 88 26.86 -7.24 17.68
C ILE A 88 26.07 -6.06 17.12
N LYS A 89 26.80 -5.17 16.47
CA LYS A 89 26.31 -4.02 15.69
C LYS A 89 25.28 -4.43 14.65
N GLY A 90 25.52 -5.54 13.95
CA GLY A 90 24.61 -6.07 12.94
C GLY A 90 23.22 -6.43 13.50
N PHE A 91 23.14 -6.90 14.75
CA PHE A 91 21.87 -7.24 15.38
C PHE A 91 21.15 -6.00 15.92
N ARG A 92 21.87 -5.05 16.51
CA ARG A 92 21.30 -3.74 16.88
C ARG A 92 20.72 -3.02 15.66
N TYR A 93 21.37 -3.13 14.49
CA TYR A 93 20.82 -2.63 13.23
C TYR A 93 19.50 -3.30 12.83
N GLN A 94 19.34 -4.61 13.07
CA GLN A 94 18.08 -5.31 12.79
C GLN A 94 16.95 -4.81 13.69
N LEU A 95 17.21 -4.63 15.00
CA LEU A 95 16.25 -4.05 15.94
C LEU A 95 15.89 -2.60 15.56
N TYR A 96 16.87 -1.80 15.18
CA TYR A 96 16.64 -0.47 14.63
C TYR A 96 15.76 -0.50 13.37
N CYS A 97 15.98 -1.45 12.45
CA CYS A 97 15.14 -1.61 11.28
C CYS A 97 13.67 -1.90 11.64
N VAL A 98 13.41 -2.69 12.68
CA VAL A 98 12.04 -2.93 13.20
C VAL A 98 11.39 -1.64 13.69
N ALA A 99 12.09 -0.87 14.54
CA ALA A 99 11.61 0.42 15.00
C ALA A 99 11.35 1.39 13.83
N ARG A 100 12.24 1.38 12.84
CA ARG A 100 12.09 2.18 11.63
C ARG A 100 10.96 1.75 10.71
N ALA A 101 10.61 0.46 10.69
CA ALA A 101 9.53 -0.05 9.86
C ALA A 101 8.16 0.43 10.35
N ILE A 102 8.00 0.48 11.67
CA ILE A 102 6.78 0.95 12.34
C ILE A 102 6.74 2.49 12.45
N GLY A 103 7.86 3.16 12.14
CA GLY A 103 7.94 4.62 12.14
C GLY A 103 8.00 5.19 13.56
N THR A 104 8.75 4.53 14.45
CA THR A 104 8.91 4.97 15.84
C THR A 104 10.29 5.53 16.17
N ALA A 105 10.33 6.35 17.22
CA ALA A 105 11.56 6.68 17.92
C ALA A 105 12.25 5.41 18.45
N HIS A 106 13.57 5.46 18.51
CA HIS A 106 14.40 4.43 19.14
C HIS A 106 15.52 5.09 19.92
N CYS A 107 16.05 4.38 20.92
CA CYS A 107 17.30 4.78 21.57
C CYS A 107 18.10 3.54 21.98
N VAL A 108 19.43 3.70 21.99
CA VAL A 108 20.37 2.70 22.49
C VAL A 108 20.84 3.14 23.87
N VAL A 109 20.72 2.25 24.85
CA VAL A 109 21.21 2.39 26.22
C VAL A 109 22.38 1.43 26.39
N HIS A 110 23.58 1.98 26.54
CA HIS A 110 24.80 1.20 26.78
C HIS A 110 25.06 1.08 28.28
N THR A 111 25.27 -0.12 28.79
CA THR A 111 25.77 -0.32 30.16
C THR A 111 27.29 -0.47 30.15
N GLY A 112 28.00 0.53 30.68
CA GLY A 112 29.46 0.53 30.78
C GLY A 112 29.93 -0.12 32.08
N VAL A 113 30.52 -1.31 31.98
CA VAL A 113 31.08 -2.06 33.12
C VAL A 113 32.47 -2.58 32.71
N PRO A 114 33.51 -2.45 33.55
CA PRO A 114 34.79 -3.11 33.29
C PRO A 114 34.64 -4.63 33.18
N VAL A 115 35.40 -5.27 32.28
CA VAL A 115 35.31 -6.72 32.02
C VAL A 115 35.54 -7.54 33.31
N ASP A 116 36.52 -7.16 34.13
CA ASP A 116 36.83 -7.86 35.39
C ASP A 116 35.65 -7.83 36.38
N MET A 117 34.95 -6.70 36.43
CA MET A 117 33.75 -6.57 37.26
C MET A 117 32.59 -7.40 36.71
N ALA A 118 32.35 -7.36 35.40
CA ALA A 118 31.36 -8.21 34.76
C ALA A 118 31.65 -9.70 34.99
N LYS A 119 32.94 -10.09 34.99
CA LYS A 119 33.38 -11.47 35.31
C LYS A 119 33.10 -11.83 36.77
N THR A 120 33.38 -10.93 37.71
CA THR A 120 33.06 -11.13 39.13
C THR A 120 31.55 -11.25 39.35
N TRP A 121 30.77 -10.38 38.72
CA TRP A 121 29.31 -10.43 38.78
C TRP A 121 28.77 -11.71 38.14
N ASN A 122 29.36 -12.19 37.05
CA ASN A 122 28.99 -13.47 36.46
C ASN A 122 29.23 -14.63 37.43
N GLN A 123 30.41 -14.69 38.06
CA GLN A 123 30.76 -15.74 39.03
C GLN A 123 29.84 -15.73 40.26
N ALA A 124 29.41 -14.56 40.71
CA ALA A 124 28.51 -14.41 41.85
C ALA A 124 27.08 -14.97 41.58
N ARG A 125 26.72 -15.27 40.32
CA ARG A 125 25.38 -15.77 39.95
C ARG A 125 25.21 -17.28 40.12
N GLY A 126 26.26 -18.01 40.47
CA GLY A 126 26.19 -19.46 40.72
C GLY A 126 25.64 -20.23 39.51
N ALA A 127 24.54 -20.95 39.68
CA ALA A 127 23.91 -21.73 38.60
C ALA A 127 23.40 -20.87 37.44
N ASP A 128 23.13 -19.59 37.68
CA ASP A 128 22.71 -18.63 36.67
C ASP A 128 23.88 -17.86 36.04
N ALA A 129 25.12 -18.29 36.25
CA ALA A 129 26.28 -17.75 35.55
C ALA A 129 26.32 -18.20 34.09
N TYR A 130 26.91 -17.41 33.21
CA TYR A 130 27.43 -17.92 31.93
C TYR A 130 28.63 -18.83 32.21
N ASP A 131 28.76 -19.92 31.46
CA ASP A 131 30.01 -20.70 31.41
C ASP A 131 31.19 -19.78 31.07
N GLU A 132 32.36 -20.02 31.66
CA GLU A 132 33.53 -19.14 31.51
C GLU A 132 33.97 -19.01 30.04
N THR A 133 33.92 -20.11 29.28
CA THR A 133 34.25 -20.12 27.85
C THR A 133 33.28 -19.25 27.07
N ILE A 134 31.97 -19.43 27.30
CA ILE A 134 30.92 -18.67 26.62
C ILE A 134 31.05 -17.17 26.97
N PHE A 135 31.32 -16.86 28.24
CA PHE A 135 31.50 -15.49 28.72
C PHE A 135 32.65 -14.80 27.99
N GLU A 136 33.82 -15.41 27.93
CA GLU A 136 35.01 -14.85 27.26
C GLU A 136 34.81 -14.71 25.74
N GLU A 137 34.15 -15.67 25.11
CA GLU A 137 33.77 -15.57 23.69
C GLU A 137 32.75 -14.45 23.43
N LEU A 138 31.81 -14.20 24.34
CA LEU A 138 30.85 -13.10 24.22
C LEU A 138 31.51 -11.74 24.42
N ILE A 139 32.46 -11.63 25.36
CA ILE A 139 33.26 -10.40 25.56
C ILE A 139 34.09 -10.10 24.32
N SER A 140 34.81 -11.08 23.78
CA SER A 140 35.70 -10.87 22.62
C SER A 140 34.93 -10.50 21.33
N ARG A 141 33.67 -10.91 21.23
CA ARG A 141 32.78 -10.58 20.10
C ARG A 141 31.94 -9.32 20.33
N TYR A 142 32.00 -8.70 21.50
CA TYR A 142 31.20 -7.52 21.83
C TYR A 142 31.66 -6.32 21.00
N GLU A 143 30.75 -5.77 20.20
CA GLU A 143 30.94 -4.56 19.42
C GLU A 143 30.23 -3.41 20.14
N GLU A 144 31.00 -2.51 20.77
CA GLU A 144 30.44 -1.33 21.44
C GLU A 144 29.60 -0.46 20.48
N PRO A 145 28.50 0.17 20.97
CA PRO A 145 27.71 1.09 20.18
C PRO A 145 28.51 2.32 19.75
N GLU A 146 28.52 2.63 18.45
CA GLU A 146 29.36 3.69 17.88
C GLU A 146 28.60 5.02 17.70
N GLU A 147 29.11 6.11 18.28
CA GLU A 147 28.52 7.45 18.16
C GLU A 147 28.39 7.96 16.71
N ARG A 148 29.32 7.56 15.83
CA ARG A 148 29.32 7.97 14.41
C ARG A 148 28.11 7.44 13.65
N ASN A 149 27.54 6.33 14.09
CA ASN A 149 26.36 5.74 13.47
C ASN A 149 25.12 6.30 14.14
N ARG A 150 24.39 7.20 13.48
CA ARG A 150 23.15 7.81 14.02
C ARG A 150 22.15 6.80 14.61
N TRP A 151 22.12 5.57 14.08
CA TRP A 151 21.22 4.51 14.53
C TRP A 151 21.78 3.66 15.67
N ASP A 152 23.11 3.58 15.81
CA ASP A 152 23.82 2.80 16.84
C ASP A 152 24.36 3.66 17.97
N SER A 153 24.33 4.99 17.81
CA SER A 153 24.85 5.94 18.80
C SER A 153 24.19 5.69 20.15
N PRO A 154 24.98 5.43 21.21
CA PRO A 154 24.45 5.25 22.54
C PRO A 154 23.92 6.60 23.01
N LEU A 155 22.59 6.73 23.05
CA LEU A 155 21.97 7.97 23.49
C LEU A 155 22.17 8.17 24.99
N PHE A 156 22.33 7.06 25.71
CA PHE A 156 22.64 7.01 27.13
C PHE A 156 23.71 5.94 27.37
N THR A 157 24.77 6.31 28.07
CA THR A 157 25.77 5.38 28.62
C THR A 157 25.60 5.39 30.12
N LEU A 158 25.19 4.26 30.70
CA LEU A 158 25.00 4.06 32.14
C LEU A 158 26.20 3.31 32.68
N ILE A 159 27.01 3.98 33.47
CA ILE A 159 28.18 3.37 34.10
C ILE A 159 27.70 2.55 35.31
N TYR A 160 28.46 1.50 35.64
CA TYR A 160 28.14 0.57 36.70
C TYR A 160 27.96 1.21 38.09
N ASP A 161 28.59 2.37 38.33
CA ASP A 161 28.55 3.15 39.56
C ASP A 161 27.51 4.28 39.54
N ASP A 162 26.78 4.46 38.43
CA ASP A 162 25.70 5.45 38.35
C ASP A 162 24.58 5.09 39.34
N VAL A 163 24.26 6.03 40.23
CA VAL A 163 23.20 5.84 41.24
C VAL A 163 21.81 5.86 40.61
N ASP A 164 21.61 6.70 39.58
CA ASP A 164 20.32 6.94 38.95
C ASP A 164 20.44 6.85 37.41
N ILE A 165 19.37 6.40 36.77
CA ILE A 165 19.19 6.55 35.32
C ILE A 165 18.90 8.00 34.94
N PRO A 166 19.21 8.44 33.70
CA PRO A 166 18.92 9.79 33.21
C PRO A 166 17.41 9.97 32.89
N LYS A 167 16.60 9.98 33.95
CA LYS A 167 15.12 10.04 33.99
C LYS A 167 14.49 10.94 32.91
N ASP A 168 14.55 12.26 33.07
CA ASP A 168 13.90 13.20 32.14
C ASP A 168 14.41 13.06 30.70
N LYS A 169 15.71 12.82 30.53
CA LYS A 169 16.30 12.68 29.19
C LYS A 169 15.79 11.43 28.48
N ILE A 170 15.61 10.32 29.21
CA ILE A 170 14.98 9.11 28.69
C ILE A 170 13.55 9.43 28.28
N TRP A 171 12.77 10.08 29.15
CA TRP A 171 11.39 10.51 28.83
C TRP A 171 11.32 11.34 27.54
N ASP A 172 12.18 12.33 27.40
CA ASP A 172 12.22 13.20 26.22
C ASP A 172 12.55 12.40 24.95
N ALA A 173 13.52 11.49 25.02
CA ALA A 173 13.94 10.67 23.89
C ALA A 173 12.89 9.64 23.45
N VAL A 174 12.10 9.16 24.40
CA VAL A 174 11.20 8.00 24.29
C VAL A 174 9.77 8.46 23.97
N ILE A 175 9.28 9.48 24.67
CA ILE A 175 7.89 9.96 24.60
C ILE A 175 7.74 11.25 23.78
N LEU A 176 8.56 12.28 24.06
CA LEU A 176 8.36 13.61 23.46
C LEU A 176 9.03 13.76 22.09
N LYS A 177 10.06 12.97 21.80
CA LYS A 177 10.77 13.00 20.53
C LYS A 177 9.84 12.63 19.40
N LYS A 178 9.61 13.58 18.50
CA LYS A 178 8.88 13.33 17.25
C LYS A 178 9.51 12.12 16.54
N PRO A 179 8.72 11.12 16.14
CA PRO A 179 9.26 9.99 15.40
C PRO A 179 10.01 10.50 14.16
N PRO A 180 11.17 9.92 13.82
CA PRO A 180 11.88 10.32 12.62
C PRO A 180 10.93 10.18 11.42
N PRO A 181 10.93 11.13 10.47
CA PRO A 181 10.10 11.00 9.28
C PRO A 181 10.43 9.65 8.62
N PRO A 182 9.40 8.87 8.24
CA PRO A 182 9.62 7.53 7.72
C PRO A 182 10.56 7.63 6.53
N ASN A 183 11.74 7.06 6.66
CA ASN A 183 12.64 7.00 5.53
C ASN A 183 12.01 6.01 4.54
N LYS A 184 11.79 6.49 3.31
CA LYS A 184 11.02 5.84 2.23
C LYS A 184 11.45 4.40 1.96
N SER A 185 12.64 4.00 2.41
CA SER A 185 13.22 2.66 2.31
C SER A 185 12.82 1.65 3.42
N THR A 186 12.24 2.05 4.57
CA THR A 186 11.82 1.11 5.63
C THR A 186 10.32 1.05 5.87
N VAL A 187 9.52 1.88 5.23
CA VAL A 187 8.06 1.68 5.28
C VAL A 187 7.79 0.31 4.67
N SER A 188 7.39 -0.66 5.49
CA SER A 188 6.80 -1.91 5.00
C SER A 188 5.52 -1.50 4.29
N LYS A 189 5.64 -1.32 2.99
CA LYS A 189 4.51 -0.99 2.12
C LYS A 189 3.47 -2.10 2.26
N PRO A 190 2.18 -1.76 2.19
CA PRO A 190 1.11 -2.75 2.27
C PRO A 190 1.42 -3.91 1.33
N VAL A 191 1.20 -5.13 1.82
CA VAL A 191 1.38 -6.36 1.07
C VAL A 191 0.72 -6.16 -0.28
N SER A 192 1.53 -6.20 -1.36
CA SER A 192 1.03 -6.09 -2.72
C SER A 192 -0.14 -7.06 -2.89
N SER A 193 -1.20 -6.65 -3.57
CA SER A 193 -2.26 -7.55 -4.05
C SER A 193 -1.63 -8.87 -4.49
N THR A 194 -2.14 -9.99 -3.98
CA THR A 194 -1.55 -11.35 -3.92
C THR A 194 -0.98 -11.90 -5.25
N ASN A 195 -1.15 -11.19 -6.36
CA ASN A 195 -0.73 -11.56 -7.72
C ASN A 195 0.25 -10.62 -8.44
N TYR A 196 0.73 -9.50 -7.86
CA TYR A 196 1.59 -8.54 -8.61
C TYR A 196 2.86 -9.18 -9.17
N VAL A 197 3.58 -9.91 -8.30
CA VAL A 197 4.82 -10.58 -8.69
C VAL A 197 4.56 -11.65 -9.75
N TYR A 198 3.42 -12.33 -9.67
CA TYR A 198 3.00 -13.35 -10.62
C TYR A 198 2.67 -12.74 -11.99
N GLU A 199 1.91 -11.65 -12.04
CA GLU A 199 1.58 -10.94 -13.29
C GLU A 199 2.79 -10.30 -13.95
N LEU A 200 3.71 -9.70 -13.16
CA LEU A 200 4.98 -9.19 -13.65
C LEU A 200 5.85 -10.32 -14.24
N ASP A 201 5.88 -11.47 -13.58
CA ASP A 201 6.64 -12.63 -14.05
C ASP A 201 6.05 -13.17 -15.36
N LYS A 202 4.72 -13.25 -15.48
CA LYS A 202 4.01 -13.67 -16.70
C LYS A 202 4.24 -12.71 -17.87
N ALA A 203 4.05 -11.41 -17.67
CA ALA A 203 4.21 -10.40 -18.72
C ALA A 203 5.65 -10.35 -19.26
N THR A 204 6.65 -10.43 -18.36
CA THR A 204 8.06 -10.45 -18.78
C THR A 204 8.45 -11.71 -19.54
N LEU A 205 7.79 -12.85 -19.27
CA LEU A 205 8.02 -14.09 -20.02
C LEU A 205 7.46 -14.00 -21.45
N GLU A 206 6.26 -13.45 -21.61
CA GLU A 206 5.64 -13.24 -22.92
C GLU A 206 6.53 -12.36 -23.82
N ILE A 207 7.11 -11.28 -23.27
CA ILE A 207 8.04 -10.40 -23.99
C ILE A 207 9.29 -11.18 -24.45
N ILE A 208 9.87 -12.02 -23.58
CA ILE A 208 11.03 -12.84 -23.95
C ILE A 208 10.68 -13.82 -25.09
N ASN A 209 9.53 -14.49 -25.01
CA ASN A 209 9.13 -15.45 -26.02
C ASN A 209 8.93 -14.77 -27.38
N ALA A 210 8.22 -13.64 -27.41
CA ALA A 210 8.04 -12.84 -28.61
C ALA A 210 9.37 -12.35 -29.20
N PHE A 211 10.32 -11.97 -28.35
CA PHE A 211 11.66 -11.58 -28.78
C PHE A 211 12.42 -12.75 -29.41
N VAL A 212 12.42 -13.93 -28.76
CA VAL A 212 13.13 -15.12 -29.24
C VAL A 212 12.54 -15.61 -30.57
N GLU A 213 11.22 -15.59 -30.72
CA GLU A 213 10.54 -15.95 -31.97
C GLU A 213 10.92 -14.98 -33.09
N ARG A 214 10.85 -13.67 -32.85
CA ARG A 214 11.22 -12.66 -33.86
C ARG A 214 12.69 -12.72 -34.24
N GLN A 215 13.58 -12.95 -33.29
CA GLN A 215 15.01 -13.09 -33.58
C GLN A 215 15.31 -14.38 -34.37
N LYS A 216 14.54 -15.46 -34.17
CA LYS A 216 14.64 -16.67 -34.99
C LYS A 216 14.16 -16.45 -36.42
N GLU A 217 13.10 -15.67 -36.60
CA GLU A 217 12.47 -15.45 -37.91
C GLU A 217 13.25 -14.45 -38.77
N PHE A 218 13.75 -13.35 -38.20
CA PHE A 218 14.37 -12.26 -38.97
C PHE A 218 15.87 -12.03 -38.69
N GLY A 219 16.45 -12.78 -37.74
CA GLY A 219 17.84 -12.61 -37.33
C GLY A 219 18.12 -11.31 -36.54
N PRO A 220 19.38 -11.08 -36.13
CA PRO A 220 19.80 -9.86 -35.45
C PRO A 220 19.59 -8.61 -36.29
N GLY A 221 19.11 -7.53 -35.69
CA GLY A 221 18.84 -6.26 -36.38
C GLY A 221 17.65 -6.29 -37.33
N GLY A 222 16.87 -7.39 -37.35
CA GLY A 222 15.66 -7.54 -38.15
C GLY A 222 14.53 -6.61 -37.73
N ASN A 223 13.38 -6.75 -38.38
CA ASN A 223 12.21 -5.88 -38.19
C ASN A 223 11.81 -5.72 -36.71
N PRO A 224 11.35 -4.53 -36.28
CA PRO A 224 10.94 -4.29 -34.90
C PRO A 224 9.83 -5.25 -34.45
N MET A 225 9.96 -5.76 -33.23
CA MET A 225 8.92 -6.55 -32.59
C MET A 225 7.86 -5.64 -31.97
N MET A 226 6.60 -6.06 -32.00
CA MET A 226 5.56 -5.45 -31.18
C MET A 226 5.65 -6.07 -29.78
N VAL A 227 5.70 -5.23 -28.75
CA VAL A 227 5.74 -5.70 -27.36
C VAL A 227 4.37 -6.29 -27.01
N PRO A 228 4.30 -7.56 -26.55
CA PRO A 228 3.04 -8.15 -26.10
C PRO A 228 2.34 -7.24 -25.08
N ARG A 229 1.02 -7.09 -25.22
CA ARG A 229 0.17 -6.21 -24.38
C ARG A 229 0.46 -4.70 -24.50
N SER A 230 1.20 -4.27 -25.52
CA SER A 230 1.46 -2.86 -25.81
C SER A 230 1.46 -2.59 -27.32
N GLN A 231 1.20 -1.33 -27.71
CA GLN A 231 1.39 -0.88 -29.09
C GLN A 231 2.84 -0.44 -29.37
N THR A 232 3.72 -0.50 -28.37
CA THR A 232 5.13 -0.11 -28.53
C THR A 232 5.86 -1.09 -29.43
N LYS A 233 6.51 -0.56 -30.47
CA LYS A 233 7.45 -1.28 -31.31
C LYS A 233 8.86 -1.14 -30.74
N VAL A 234 9.57 -2.25 -30.58
CA VAL A 234 10.96 -2.29 -30.09
C VAL A 234 11.85 -2.88 -31.17
N MET A 235 12.90 -2.14 -31.52
CA MET A 235 13.90 -2.59 -32.50
C MET A 235 14.68 -3.77 -31.93
N ASN A 236 14.86 -4.82 -32.74
CA ASN A 236 15.72 -5.93 -32.35
C ASN A 236 17.19 -5.48 -32.31
N PRO A 237 17.97 -5.88 -31.30
CA PRO A 237 19.40 -5.65 -31.25
C PRO A 237 20.10 -6.18 -32.50
N SER A 238 21.12 -5.48 -32.97
CA SER A 238 21.97 -5.86 -34.11
C SER A 238 22.83 -7.10 -33.86
N ARG A 239 22.77 -7.68 -32.65
CA ARG A 239 23.45 -8.91 -32.27
C ARG A 239 22.46 -9.95 -31.76
N THR A 240 22.81 -11.21 -31.88
CA THR A 240 22.05 -12.30 -31.26
C THR A 240 22.08 -12.17 -29.75
N VAL A 241 20.90 -12.07 -29.12
CA VAL A 241 20.73 -12.15 -27.67
C VAL A 241 20.34 -13.57 -27.30
N THR A 242 21.09 -14.17 -26.38
CA THR A 242 20.87 -15.58 -25.98
C THR A 242 19.71 -15.71 -25.00
N SER A 243 19.09 -16.89 -24.94
CA SER A 243 18.01 -17.19 -23.98
C SER A 243 18.47 -17.04 -22.52
N SER A 244 19.71 -17.41 -22.22
CA SER A 244 20.33 -17.23 -20.90
C SER A 244 20.49 -15.76 -20.53
N GLU A 245 20.86 -14.91 -21.48
CA GLU A 245 20.97 -13.47 -21.29
C GLU A 245 19.59 -12.83 -21.04
N LEU A 246 18.58 -13.18 -21.84
CA LEU A 246 17.21 -12.71 -21.65
C LEU A 246 16.63 -13.13 -20.30
N ARG A 247 16.86 -14.38 -19.88
CA ARG A 247 16.45 -14.87 -18.55
C ARG A 247 17.13 -14.11 -17.42
N ARG A 248 18.42 -13.79 -17.57
CA ARG A 248 19.18 -12.98 -16.59
C ARG A 248 18.62 -11.56 -16.50
N LEU A 249 18.37 -10.91 -17.65
CA LEU A 249 17.77 -9.57 -17.71
C LEU A 249 16.37 -9.56 -17.11
N ARG A 250 15.52 -10.56 -17.39
CA ARG A 250 14.21 -10.72 -16.73
C ARG A 250 14.35 -10.92 -15.23
N LYS A 251 15.26 -11.78 -14.76
CA LYS A 251 15.47 -11.96 -13.32
C LYS A 251 15.93 -10.65 -12.65
N GLN A 252 16.82 -9.90 -13.30
CA GLN A 252 17.26 -8.58 -12.83
C GLN A 252 16.12 -7.57 -12.81
N PHE A 253 15.32 -7.49 -13.87
CA PHE A 253 14.16 -6.61 -13.98
C PHE A 253 13.08 -6.96 -12.95
N VAL A 254 12.71 -8.23 -12.82
CA VAL A 254 11.73 -8.70 -11.81
C VAL A 254 12.26 -8.44 -10.40
N THR A 255 13.54 -8.68 -10.13
CA THR A 255 14.16 -8.39 -8.82
C THR A 255 14.20 -6.90 -8.53
N TYR A 256 14.56 -6.09 -9.53
CA TYR A 256 14.58 -4.63 -9.44
C TYR A 256 13.17 -4.07 -9.15
N ASN A 257 12.15 -4.57 -9.82
CA ASN A 257 10.76 -4.14 -9.62
C ASN A 257 10.10 -4.74 -8.37
N LYS A 258 10.58 -5.90 -7.88
CA LYS A 258 10.26 -6.41 -6.54
C LYS A 258 10.79 -5.48 -5.45
N MET A 259 11.92 -4.81 -5.68
CA MET A 259 12.61 -3.93 -4.72
C MET A 259 12.22 -2.45 -4.86
N ASN A 260 11.84 -1.99 -6.06
CA ASN A 260 11.40 -0.63 -6.36
C ASN A 260 9.92 -0.58 -6.79
N THR A 261 9.01 -0.62 -5.82
CA THR A 261 7.56 -0.32 -6.02
C THR A 261 7.28 1.18 -6.18
N THR A 262 8.18 1.89 -6.86
CA THR A 262 8.03 3.30 -7.25
C THR A 262 8.10 3.46 -8.77
N LEU A 263 7.85 2.39 -9.53
CA LEU A 263 7.05 2.61 -10.73
C LEU A 263 5.70 3.08 -10.25
N ASP A 264 5.31 4.23 -10.79
CA ASP A 264 4.06 4.93 -10.52
C ASP A 264 2.92 3.96 -10.25
N VAL A 265 2.18 4.16 -9.17
CA VAL A 265 0.89 3.50 -9.00
C VAL A 265 -0.01 3.85 -10.20
N ASP A 266 0.29 4.94 -10.90
CA ASP A 266 -0.29 5.33 -12.19
C ASP A 266 0.11 4.41 -13.38
N ARG A 267 0.93 3.37 -13.19
CA ARG A 267 1.13 2.25 -14.13
C ARG A 267 0.44 0.96 -13.68
N LEU A 268 -0.11 0.94 -12.46
CA LEU A 268 -1.12 0.01 -11.97
C LEU A 268 -2.44 0.77 -11.95
N VAL A 269 -2.83 1.23 -13.15
CA VAL A 269 -3.93 2.18 -13.36
C VAL A 269 -5.17 1.61 -12.69
N VAL A 270 -5.62 2.24 -11.62
CA VAL A 270 -6.95 2.03 -11.05
C VAL A 270 -7.52 3.42 -10.91
N ALA A 271 -8.71 3.65 -11.46
CA ALA A 271 -9.40 4.93 -11.37
C ALA A 271 -9.46 5.44 -9.92
N GLN A 272 -9.06 6.69 -9.70
CA GLN A 272 -9.02 7.33 -8.38
C GLN A 272 -9.68 8.70 -8.44
N VAL A 273 -10.50 9.02 -7.44
CA VAL A 273 -11.12 10.35 -7.32
C VAL A 273 -10.03 11.43 -7.21
N GLN A 274 -10.26 12.58 -7.83
CA GLN A 274 -9.32 13.71 -8.00
C GLN A 274 -8.13 13.43 -8.92
N LYS A 275 -8.06 12.28 -9.59
CA LYS A 275 -7.02 11.95 -10.56
C LYS A 275 -7.60 11.87 -11.99
N PRO A 276 -6.75 12.04 -13.02
CA PRO A 276 -7.17 11.77 -14.40
C PRO A 276 -7.76 10.37 -14.54
N ALA A 277 -8.87 10.27 -15.27
CA ALA A 277 -9.50 9.00 -15.58
C ALA A 277 -8.58 8.17 -16.49
N PRO A 278 -8.51 6.84 -16.26
CA PRO A 278 -7.73 5.93 -17.12
C PRO A 278 -8.12 6.04 -18.59
N GLN A 279 -7.10 6.23 -19.44
CA GLN A 279 -7.29 6.41 -20.87
C GLN A 279 -7.65 5.08 -21.55
N PHE A 280 -8.62 5.13 -22.46
CA PHE A 280 -8.97 3.99 -23.29
C PHE A 280 -9.23 4.39 -24.74
N THR A 281 -9.07 3.40 -25.62
CA THR A 281 -9.50 3.41 -27.01
C THR A 281 -9.96 1.99 -27.32
N THR A 282 -11.19 1.83 -27.78
CA THR A 282 -11.77 0.50 -28.06
C THR A 282 -12.87 0.55 -29.12
N VAL A 283 -13.44 -0.62 -29.41
CA VAL A 283 -14.63 -0.79 -30.25
C VAL A 283 -15.88 -0.83 -29.38
N GLY A 284 -17.03 -0.43 -29.92
CA GLY A 284 -18.30 -0.50 -29.23
C GLY A 284 -19.48 -0.32 -30.18
N ILE A 285 -20.66 -0.18 -29.61
CA ILE A 285 -21.88 0.17 -30.34
C ILE A 285 -22.21 1.64 -30.06
N VAL A 286 -22.44 2.42 -31.11
CA VAL A 286 -22.90 3.81 -31.05
C VAL A 286 -24.12 3.93 -31.95
N ASN A 287 -25.26 4.38 -31.41
CA ASN A 287 -26.54 4.46 -32.13
C ASN A 287 -26.93 3.16 -32.86
N GLY A 288 -26.67 2.01 -32.24
CA GLY A 288 -27.00 0.69 -32.78
C GLY A 288 -26.00 0.11 -33.79
N GLU A 289 -24.97 0.86 -34.18
CA GLU A 289 -23.95 0.42 -35.14
C GLU A 289 -22.58 0.19 -34.49
N VAL A 290 -21.78 -0.73 -35.04
CA VAL A 290 -20.42 -0.97 -34.58
C VAL A 290 -19.53 0.21 -34.98
N GLN A 291 -18.86 0.81 -33.99
CA GLN A 291 -17.91 1.88 -34.19
C GLN A 291 -16.56 1.52 -33.57
N GLU A 292 -15.50 1.71 -34.35
CA GLU A 292 -14.12 1.55 -33.90
C GLU A 292 -13.55 2.84 -33.30
N ASN A 293 -12.47 2.72 -32.55
CA ASN A 293 -11.67 3.84 -32.02
C ASN A 293 -12.42 4.80 -31.09
N ILE A 294 -13.43 4.32 -30.36
CA ILE A 294 -14.11 5.08 -29.30
C ILE A 294 -13.11 5.29 -28.16
N SER A 295 -12.88 6.54 -27.79
CA SER A 295 -11.86 6.93 -26.83
C SER A 295 -12.40 7.81 -25.70
N LEU A 296 -11.72 7.82 -24.55
CA LEU A 296 -12.07 8.75 -23.47
C LEU A 296 -11.97 10.22 -23.92
N SER A 297 -11.02 10.52 -24.80
CA SER A 297 -10.82 11.88 -25.33
C SER A 297 -12.01 12.44 -26.09
N ASP A 298 -12.88 11.59 -26.65
CA ASP A 298 -14.06 12.02 -27.39
C ASP A 298 -15.11 12.71 -26.50
N TYR A 299 -14.99 12.51 -25.18
CA TYR A 299 -15.91 13.04 -24.17
C TYR A 299 -15.33 14.20 -23.35
N LEU A 300 -14.12 14.68 -23.68
CA LEU A 300 -13.56 15.85 -23.01
C LEU A 300 -14.36 17.12 -23.34
N GLY A 301 -14.35 18.08 -22.41
CA GLY A 301 -15.12 19.32 -22.53
C GLY A 301 -16.56 19.24 -22.02
N ARG A 302 -17.05 18.04 -21.65
CA ARG A 302 -18.37 17.82 -21.04
C ARG A 302 -18.26 16.80 -19.90
N TYR A 303 -19.30 16.68 -19.07
CA TYR A 303 -19.33 15.62 -18.06
C TYR A 303 -19.54 14.24 -18.72
N LEU A 304 -19.00 13.19 -18.12
CA LEU A 304 -19.19 11.81 -18.56
C LEU A 304 -19.56 10.91 -17.39
N VAL A 305 -20.69 10.23 -17.51
CA VAL A 305 -21.04 9.07 -16.69
C VAL A 305 -20.56 7.82 -17.42
N PHE A 306 -19.51 7.20 -16.92
CA PHE A 306 -18.95 5.97 -17.46
C PHE A 306 -19.24 4.81 -16.53
N PHE A 307 -20.02 3.82 -16.96
CA PHE A 307 -20.46 2.75 -16.07
C PHE A 307 -20.27 1.35 -16.65
N TRP A 308 -19.94 0.42 -15.76
CA TRP A 308 -19.67 -0.97 -16.03
C TRP A 308 -20.83 -1.85 -15.61
N TYR A 309 -21.11 -2.89 -16.39
CA TYR A 309 -22.05 -3.94 -16.01
C TYR A 309 -21.41 -5.33 -16.22
N PRO A 310 -21.83 -6.34 -15.43
CA PRO A 310 -21.15 -7.65 -15.43
C PRO A 310 -21.11 -8.38 -16.78
N MET A 311 -22.27 -8.57 -17.42
CA MET A 311 -22.39 -9.43 -18.60
C MET A 311 -23.69 -9.18 -19.37
N ASP A 312 -23.64 -9.22 -20.70
CA ASP A 312 -24.80 -9.23 -21.60
C ASP A 312 -25.72 -10.43 -21.33
N PHE A 313 -27.01 -10.34 -21.72
CA PHE A 313 -28.00 -11.43 -21.62
C PHE A 313 -28.20 -11.99 -20.20
N THR A 314 -28.05 -11.14 -19.17
CA THR A 314 -28.31 -11.49 -17.76
C THR A 314 -29.50 -10.69 -17.18
N PHE A 315 -29.81 -10.87 -15.89
CA PHE A 315 -31.08 -10.42 -15.30
C PHE A 315 -31.13 -8.93 -14.92
N VAL A 316 -30.11 -8.43 -14.21
CA VAL A 316 -30.11 -7.04 -13.68
C VAL A 316 -29.44 -6.06 -14.65
N CYS A 317 -28.49 -6.52 -15.47
CA CYS A 317 -27.78 -5.67 -16.44
C CYS A 317 -28.71 -4.94 -17.44
N PRO A 318 -29.74 -5.57 -18.05
CA PRO A 318 -30.60 -4.87 -18.99
C PRO A 318 -31.41 -3.77 -18.30
N THR A 319 -31.79 -3.95 -17.03
CA THR A 319 -32.58 -2.94 -16.32
C THR A 319 -31.79 -1.65 -16.10
N GLU A 320 -30.49 -1.74 -15.78
CA GLU A 320 -29.63 -0.56 -15.63
C GLU A 320 -29.41 0.14 -16.98
N ILE A 321 -29.08 -0.61 -18.03
CA ILE A 321 -28.81 -0.03 -19.35
C ILE A 321 -30.07 0.65 -19.90
N ILE A 322 -31.23 0.02 -19.76
CA ILE A 322 -32.52 0.59 -20.16
C ILE A 322 -32.81 1.87 -19.36
N ALA A 323 -32.63 1.84 -18.03
CA ALA A 323 -32.91 3.00 -17.19
C ALA A 323 -32.01 4.21 -17.55
N PHE A 324 -30.71 3.98 -17.78
CA PHE A 324 -29.80 5.04 -18.24
C PHE A 324 -30.10 5.50 -19.67
N ASN A 325 -30.48 4.58 -20.56
CA ASN A 325 -30.86 4.91 -21.94
C ASN A 325 -32.12 5.79 -21.99
N ASP A 326 -33.12 5.47 -21.19
CA ASP A 326 -34.40 6.17 -21.16
C ASP A 326 -34.24 7.57 -20.52
N ALA A 327 -33.28 7.73 -19.61
CA ALA A 327 -32.89 9.02 -19.01
C ALA A 327 -31.80 9.80 -19.80
N LEU A 328 -31.40 9.36 -21.00
CA LEU A 328 -30.31 9.99 -21.77
C LEU A 328 -30.53 11.49 -22.02
N GLU A 329 -31.78 11.89 -22.26
CA GLU A 329 -32.10 13.30 -22.51
C GLU A 329 -31.91 14.17 -21.25
N ASP A 330 -32.13 13.61 -20.06
CA ASP A 330 -31.89 14.31 -18.79
C ASP A 330 -30.39 14.56 -18.57
N PHE A 331 -29.53 13.57 -18.91
CA PHE A 331 -28.08 13.76 -18.87
C PHE A 331 -27.60 14.77 -19.92
N ARG A 332 -28.13 14.71 -21.15
CA ARG A 332 -27.77 15.65 -22.22
C ARG A 332 -28.19 17.09 -21.89
N ALA A 333 -29.34 17.28 -21.23
CA ALA A 333 -29.76 18.58 -20.73
C ALA A 333 -28.79 19.18 -19.69
N LEU A 334 -28.00 18.33 -19.03
CA LEU A 334 -26.93 18.73 -18.11
C LEU A 334 -25.56 18.84 -18.81
N ASP A 335 -25.45 18.77 -20.13
CA ASP A 335 -24.14 18.67 -20.83
C ASP A 335 -23.28 17.50 -20.29
N CYS A 336 -23.94 16.35 -20.11
CA CYS A 336 -23.34 15.11 -19.65
C CYS A 336 -23.65 13.98 -20.63
N GLU A 337 -22.63 13.24 -21.04
CA GLU A 337 -22.80 12.00 -21.81
C GLU A 337 -22.81 10.78 -20.90
N VAL A 338 -23.36 9.68 -21.40
CA VAL A 338 -23.41 8.39 -20.69
C VAL A 338 -22.87 7.29 -21.58
N VAL A 339 -21.95 6.49 -21.04
CA VAL A 339 -21.32 5.36 -21.74
C VAL A 339 -21.35 4.13 -20.85
N ALA A 340 -21.86 3.03 -21.37
CA ALA A 340 -21.82 1.71 -20.73
C ALA A 340 -20.61 0.90 -21.21
N ALA A 341 -20.14 -0.04 -20.38
CA ALA A 341 -19.05 -0.96 -20.71
C ALA A 341 -19.25 -2.34 -20.10
N SER A 342 -18.83 -3.38 -20.82
CA SER A 342 -18.61 -4.71 -20.23
C SER A 342 -17.41 -5.40 -20.88
N CYS A 343 -17.10 -6.61 -20.41
CA CYS A 343 -16.05 -7.45 -21.01
C CYS A 343 -16.54 -8.29 -22.21
N ASP A 344 -17.80 -8.10 -22.63
CA ASP A 344 -18.37 -8.78 -23.78
C ASP A 344 -17.87 -8.17 -25.10
N SER A 345 -18.19 -8.82 -26.21
CA SER A 345 -17.82 -8.33 -27.55
C SER A 345 -18.86 -7.36 -28.11
N GLU A 346 -18.43 -6.50 -29.02
CA GLU A 346 -19.29 -5.62 -29.82
C GLU A 346 -20.37 -6.40 -30.57
N TYR A 347 -20.09 -7.65 -31.00
CA TYR A 347 -21.08 -8.52 -31.63
C TYR A 347 -22.16 -8.97 -30.64
N SER A 348 -21.78 -9.24 -29.39
CA SER A 348 -22.73 -9.56 -28.31
C SER A 348 -23.63 -8.37 -28.03
N HIS A 349 -23.05 -7.18 -27.86
CA HIS A 349 -23.81 -5.94 -27.66
C HIS A 349 -24.80 -5.70 -28.81
N HIS A 350 -24.34 -5.83 -30.06
CA HIS A 350 -25.17 -5.66 -31.24
C HIS A 350 -26.33 -6.67 -31.27
N ALA A 351 -26.08 -7.95 -30.97
CA ALA A 351 -27.13 -8.96 -30.87
C ALA A 351 -28.13 -8.64 -29.75
N TRP A 352 -27.65 -8.14 -28.62
CA TRP A 352 -28.48 -7.83 -27.46
C TRP A 352 -29.38 -6.61 -27.69
N ILE A 353 -28.87 -5.58 -28.38
CA ILE A 353 -29.66 -4.43 -28.87
C ILE A 353 -30.74 -4.88 -29.86
N ASN A 354 -30.44 -5.84 -30.72
CA ASN A 354 -31.43 -6.37 -31.67
C ASN A 354 -32.46 -7.32 -31.04
N THR A 355 -32.28 -7.69 -29.77
CA THR A 355 -33.23 -8.51 -29.01
C THR A 355 -34.29 -7.61 -28.36
N PRO A 356 -35.60 -7.92 -28.50
CA PRO A 356 -36.67 -7.17 -27.83
C PRO A 356 -36.56 -7.14 -26.31
N ARG A 357 -36.97 -6.03 -25.67
CA ARG A 357 -36.92 -5.86 -24.21
C ARG A 357 -37.75 -6.90 -23.43
N ASP A 358 -38.89 -7.32 -23.96
CA ASP A 358 -39.76 -8.35 -23.38
C ASP A 358 -39.14 -9.77 -23.42
N GLN A 359 -38.06 -9.95 -24.18
CA GLN A 359 -37.25 -11.17 -24.23
C GLN A 359 -35.91 -11.01 -23.48
N GLY A 360 -35.77 -9.95 -22.66
CA GLY A 360 -34.55 -9.66 -21.91
C GLY A 360 -33.44 -8.99 -22.74
N GLY A 361 -33.77 -8.48 -23.93
CA GLY A 361 -32.89 -7.64 -24.74
C GLY A 361 -32.90 -6.16 -24.35
N LEU A 362 -32.16 -5.33 -25.08
CA LEU A 362 -32.13 -3.87 -24.87
C LEU A 362 -33.12 -3.12 -25.79
N GLY A 363 -33.51 -3.73 -26.91
CA GLY A 363 -34.36 -3.11 -27.93
C GLY A 363 -33.58 -2.17 -28.86
N LYS A 364 -34.07 -2.06 -30.12
CA LYS A 364 -33.43 -1.27 -31.20
C LYS A 364 -33.45 0.23 -30.94
N GLU A 365 -34.30 0.68 -30.02
CA GLU A 365 -34.39 2.04 -29.50
C GLU A 365 -33.23 2.43 -28.58
N THR A 366 -32.32 1.50 -28.29
CA THR A 366 -31.12 1.79 -27.48
C THR A 366 -30.19 2.73 -28.22
N ARG A 367 -30.01 3.94 -27.68
CA ARG A 367 -29.13 5.01 -28.18
C ARG A 367 -27.84 5.13 -27.38
N LEU A 368 -27.78 4.50 -26.21
CA LEU A 368 -26.63 4.51 -25.33
C LEU A 368 -25.41 3.91 -26.02
N THR A 369 -24.25 4.55 -25.89
CA THR A 369 -22.99 3.98 -26.32
C THR A 369 -22.58 2.84 -25.39
N ILE A 370 -22.28 1.67 -25.95
CA ILE A 370 -21.84 0.48 -25.19
C ILE A 370 -20.48 0.02 -25.72
N ILE A 371 -19.44 0.18 -24.92
CA ILE A 371 -18.07 -0.19 -25.32
C ILE A 371 -17.74 -1.63 -24.92
N SER A 372 -17.00 -2.30 -25.79
CA SER A 372 -16.54 -3.68 -25.62
C SER A 372 -15.10 -3.69 -25.10
N ASP A 373 -14.86 -4.36 -23.97
CA ASP A 373 -13.52 -4.62 -23.42
C ASP A 373 -13.21 -6.11 -23.36
N LYS A 374 -13.17 -6.75 -24.54
CA LYS A 374 -12.74 -8.15 -24.69
C LYS A 374 -11.39 -8.45 -24.04
N THR A 375 -10.50 -7.45 -23.97
CA THR A 375 -9.17 -7.59 -23.38
C THR A 375 -9.17 -7.55 -21.86
N ARG A 376 -10.26 -7.08 -21.25
CA ARG A 376 -10.42 -6.82 -19.81
C ARG A 376 -9.43 -5.78 -19.28
N ARG A 377 -8.76 -5.06 -20.19
CA ARG A 377 -7.73 -4.09 -19.84
C ARG A 377 -8.37 -2.87 -19.22
N ILE A 378 -9.42 -2.34 -19.83
CA ILE A 378 -10.11 -1.14 -19.36
C ILE A 378 -10.82 -1.46 -18.03
N ALA A 379 -11.43 -2.64 -17.91
CA ALA A 379 -12.06 -3.08 -16.65
C ALA A 379 -11.05 -3.16 -15.49
N LYS A 380 -9.82 -3.60 -15.78
CA LYS A 380 -8.71 -3.62 -14.82
C LYS A 380 -8.19 -2.22 -14.53
N ASP A 381 -8.05 -1.38 -15.56
CA ASP A 381 -7.61 0.01 -15.46
C ASP A 381 -8.57 0.86 -14.61
N TYR A 382 -9.86 0.51 -14.59
CA TYR A 382 -10.88 1.13 -13.73
C TYR A 382 -11.09 0.39 -12.40
N GLY A 383 -10.38 -0.71 -12.15
CA GLY A 383 -10.45 -1.47 -10.89
C GLY A 383 -11.78 -2.20 -10.64
N VAL A 384 -12.53 -2.50 -11.69
CA VAL A 384 -13.87 -3.12 -11.58
C VAL A 384 -13.87 -4.60 -11.97
N TYR A 385 -12.78 -5.14 -12.48
CA TYR A 385 -12.72 -6.52 -12.96
C TYR A 385 -12.58 -7.54 -11.83
N LEU A 386 -13.45 -8.56 -11.81
CA LEU A 386 -13.39 -9.71 -10.91
C LEU A 386 -12.68 -10.87 -11.59
N ASP A 387 -11.38 -11.04 -11.32
CA ASP A 387 -10.58 -12.11 -11.94
C ASP A 387 -11.16 -13.52 -11.72
N GLN A 388 -11.82 -13.76 -10.58
CA GLN A 388 -12.40 -15.07 -10.24
C GLN A 388 -13.64 -15.42 -11.07
N LEU A 389 -14.40 -14.42 -11.50
CA LEU A 389 -15.66 -14.60 -12.21
C LEU A 389 -15.59 -14.25 -13.69
N GLY A 390 -14.54 -13.55 -14.13
CA GLY A 390 -14.39 -13.17 -15.52
C GLY A 390 -15.26 -12.00 -15.96
N VAL A 391 -15.86 -11.25 -15.03
CA VAL A 391 -16.81 -10.16 -15.26
C VAL A 391 -16.41 -8.91 -14.49
N SER A 392 -17.05 -7.78 -14.76
CA SER A 392 -16.93 -6.59 -13.93
C SER A 392 -17.92 -6.59 -12.75
N VAL A 393 -17.60 -5.91 -11.64
CA VAL A 393 -18.60 -5.41 -10.70
C VAL A 393 -19.41 -4.27 -11.33
N ARG A 394 -20.50 -3.86 -10.69
CA ARG A 394 -21.30 -2.71 -11.12
C ARG A 394 -20.64 -1.40 -10.71
N GLY A 395 -19.57 -1.02 -11.42
CA GLY A 395 -18.83 0.21 -11.18
C GLY A 395 -19.32 1.38 -12.02
N LEU A 396 -19.51 2.56 -11.44
CA LEU A 396 -19.89 3.79 -12.14
C LEU A 396 -18.92 4.92 -11.77
N PHE A 397 -18.52 5.69 -12.76
CA PHE A 397 -17.56 6.78 -12.65
C PHE A 397 -18.18 8.05 -13.19
N ILE A 398 -18.14 9.13 -12.40
CA ILE A 398 -18.45 10.48 -12.89
C ILE A 398 -17.13 11.17 -13.19
N ILE A 399 -16.92 11.55 -14.44
CA ILE A 399 -15.71 12.17 -14.96
C ILE A 399 -16.06 13.58 -15.43
N ASP A 400 -15.26 14.58 -15.01
CA ASP A 400 -15.51 15.98 -15.36
C ASP A 400 -14.97 16.36 -16.75
N PRO A 401 -15.28 17.58 -17.26
CA PRO A 401 -14.82 18.06 -18.55
C PRO A 401 -13.30 18.07 -18.76
N LYS A 402 -12.52 18.03 -17.67
CA LYS A 402 -11.05 18.00 -17.69
C LYS A 402 -10.51 16.57 -17.68
N GLY A 403 -11.39 15.56 -17.71
CA GLY A 403 -11.03 14.16 -17.63
C GLY A 403 -10.65 13.71 -16.22
N ILE A 404 -11.08 14.41 -15.17
CA ILE A 404 -10.79 14.04 -13.77
C ILE A 404 -11.95 13.24 -13.19
N VAL A 405 -11.65 12.11 -12.54
CA VAL A 405 -12.67 11.31 -11.83
C VAL A 405 -13.15 12.08 -10.60
N ARG A 406 -14.44 12.36 -10.52
CA ARG A 406 -15.09 13.08 -9.41
C ARG A 406 -15.79 12.17 -8.43
N GLN A 407 -16.26 11.01 -8.89
CA GLN A 407 -17.03 10.08 -8.08
C GLN A 407 -16.86 8.65 -8.60
N ILE A 408 -16.88 7.68 -7.67
CA ILE A 408 -16.90 6.26 -7.97
C ILE A 408 -17.99 5.61 -7.13
N THR A 409 -18.92 4.90 -7.78
CA THR A 409 -19.91 4.02 -7.14
C THR A 409 -19.59 2.58 -7.51
N LEU A 410 -19.36 1.71 -6.52
CA LEU A 410 -19.15 0.28 -6.75
C LEU A 410 -20.26 -0.50 -6.04
N ASN A 411 -21.12 -1.14 -6.81
CA ASN A 411 -22.11 -2.06 -6.28
C ASN A 411 -21.67 -3.52 -6.50
N ASP A 412 -21.99 -4.38 -5.54
CA ASP A 412 -21.91 -5.83 -5.73
C ASP A 412 -22.91 -6.28 -6.81
N LEU A 413 -22.71 -7.46 -7.36
CA LEU A 413 -23.46 -8.02 -8.48
C LEU A 413 -25.00 -8.03 -8.31
N PRO A 414 -25.58 -8.31 -7.12
CA PRO A 414 -27.04 -8.46 -7.00
C PRO A 414 -27.82 -7.13 -6.93
N VAL A 415 -27.15 -5.97 -6.77
CA VAL A 415 -27.83 -4.69 -6.52
C VAL A 415 -27.54 -3.67 -7.61
N GLY A 416 -28.58 -3.26 -8.36
CA GLY A 416 -28.48 -2.21 -9.39
C GLY A 416 -28.26 -0.80 -8.81
N ARG A 417 -27.79 0.12 -9.67
CA ARG A 417 -27.56 1.54 -9.34
C ARG A 417 -28.80 2.39 -9.57
N SER A 418 -28.77 3.60 -9.01
CA SER A 418 -29.84 4.60 -9.16
C SER A 418 -29.45 5.68 -10.18
N VAL A 419 -30.28 5.84 -11.20
CA VAL A 419 -30.16 6.93 -12.19
C VAL A 419 -30.39 8.29 -11.53
N GLU A 420 -31.40 8.39 -10.67
CA GLU A 420 -31.73 9.63 -9.95
C GLU A 420 -30.56 10.14 -9.10
N GLU A 421 -29.88 9.23 -8.40
CA GLU A 421 -28.71 9.59 -7.59
C GLU A 421 -27.54 10.02 -8.48
N THR A 422 -27.37 9.38 -9.63
CA THR A 422 -26.33 9.75 -10.59
C THR A 422 -26.56 11.16 -11.14
N ILE A 423 -27.81 11.48 -11.54
CA ILE A 423 -28.20 12.83 -11.98
C ILE A 423 -27.96 13.84 -10.86
N ARG A 424 -28.38 13.54 -9.62
CA ARG A 424 -28.16 14.42 -8.46
C ARG A 424 -26.68 14.73 -8.26
N LEU A 425 -25.81 13.73 -8.36
CA LEU A 425 -24.37 13.89 -8.20
C LEU A 425 -23.75 14.72 -9.33
N VAL A 426 -24.12 14.48 -10.60
CA VAL A 426 -23.67 15.29 -11.75
C VAL A 426 -24.06 16.75 -11.54
N THR A 427 -25.34 17.02 -11.21
CA THR A 427 -25.82 18.38 -10.92
C THR A 427 -25.07 19.02 -9.76
N ALA A 428 -24.76 18.27 -8.70
CA ALA A 428 -24.00 18.78 -7.56
C ALA A 428 -22.59 19.19 -7.95
N PHE A 429 -21.84 18.34 -8.66
CA PHE A 429 -20.48 18.68 -9.08
C PHE A 429 -20.45 19.89 -10.02
N GLN A 430 -21.38 19.97 -10.98
CA GLN A 430 -21.51 21.13 -11.85
C GLN A 430 -21.81 22.42 -11.08
N PHE A 431 -22.67 22.36 -10.06
CA PHE A 431 -22.92 23.48 -9.17
C PHE A 431 -21.63 23.92 -8.46
N THR A 432 -20.88 22.98 -7.88
CA THR A 432 -19.62 23.32 -7.18
C THR A 432 -18.58 23.92 -8.12
N ASP A 433 -18.47 23.39 -9.34
CA ASP A 433 -17.50 23.85 -10.34
C ASP A 433 -17.83 25.27 -10.81
N LYS A 434 -19.12 25.62 -10.91
CA LYS A 434 -19.59 26.93 -11.36
C LYS A 434 -19.55 27.99 -10.26
N HIS A 435 -19.92 27.63 -9.03
CA HIS A 435 -20.16 28.60 -7.95
C HIS A 435 -19.04 28.63 -6.89
N GLY A 436 -18.20 27.60 -6.80
CA GLY A 436 -17.15 27.49 -5.77
C GLY A 436 -17.70 27.26 -4.35
N GLU A 437 -19.00 27.02 -4.22
CA GLU A 437 -19.66 26.61 -2.98
C GLU A 437 -19.72 25.08 -2.88
N VAL A 438 -19.89 24.56 -1.67
CA VAL A 438 -19.97 23.12 -1.42
C VAL A 438 -21.41 22.69 -1.11
N CYS A 439 -21.78 21.53 -1.62
CA CYS A 439 -23.10 20.94 -1.43
C CYS A 439 -23.12 20.06 -0.17
N PRO A 440 -24.04 20.28 0.79
CA PRO A 440 -24.18 19.46 1.99
C PRO A 440 -24.70 18.04 1.67
N ALA A 441 -24.79 17.20 2.71
CA ALA A 441 -25.36 15.86 2.60
C ALA A 441 -26.78 15.89 2.03
N ASN A 442 -27.11 14.93 1.15
CA ASN A 442 -28.42 14.82 0.49
C ASN A 442 -28.85 16.05 -0.34
N TRP A 443 -27.92 16.95 -0.68
CA TRP A 443 -28.23 18.13 -1.47
C TRP A 443 -28.88 17.78 -2.82
N LYS A 444 -29.91 18.54 -3.18
CA LYS A 444 -30.59 18.50 -4.49
C LYS A 444 -30.61 19.92 -5.06
N SER A 445 -30.84 20.03 -6.37
CA SER A 445 -30.97 21.34 -7.04
C SER A 445 -31.97 22.24 -6.31
N GLY A 446 -31.57 23.49 -6.05
CA GLY A 446 -32.33 24.46 -5.25
C GLY A 446 -32.16 24.36 -3.73
N GLY A 447 -31.45 23.35 -3.22
CA GLY A 447 -31.14 23.22 -1.80
C GLY A 447 -30.07 24.22 -1.31
N LYS A 448 -30.08 24.53 -0.01
CA LYS A 448 -29.08 25.40 0.64
C LYS A 448 -27.66 24.85 0.45
N THR A 449 -26.69 25.75 0.26
CA THR A 449 -25.26 25.45 0.02
C THR A 449 -24.37 26.12 1.06
N ILE A 450 -23.12 25.68 1.15
CA ILE A 450 -22.15 26.20 2.13
C ILE A 450 -21.01 26.89 1.39
N LYS A 451 -20.69 28.13 1.76
CA LYS A 451 -19.45 28.78 1.32
C LYS A 451 -18.28 28.19 2.11
N PRO A 452 -17.21 27.69 1.45
CA PRO A 452 -16.11 26.98 2.11
C PRO A 452 -15.14 27.95 2.83
N ASN A 453 -15.67 28.70 3.77
CA ASN A 453 -14.97 29.64 4.64
C ASN A 453 -15.62 29.59 6.02
N ILE A 454 -14.82 29.50 7.10
CA ILE A 454 -15.31 29.27 8.47
C ILE A 454 -16.37 30.30 8.88
N GLU A 455 -16.17 31.58 8.59
CA GLU A 455 -17.12 32.63 8.98
C GLU A 455 -18.38 32.61 8.11
N ALA A 456 -18.24 32.36 6.80
CA ALA A 456 -19.38 32.28 5.90
C ALA A 456 -20.24 31.02 6.14
N ALA A 457 -19.61 29.91 6.53
CA ALA A 457 -20.30 28.65 6.83
C ALA A 457 -21.21 28.76 8.06
N LYS A 458 -20.89 29.62 9.04
CA LYS A 458 -21.76 29.86 10.21
C LYS A 458 -23.16 30.31 9.82
N LYS A 459 -23.32 31.02 8.70
CA LYS A 459 -24.66 31.45 8.22
C LYS A 459 -25.54 30.26 7.87
N TYR A 460 -24.98 29.27 7.17
CA TYR A 460 -25.70 28.04 6.84
C TYR A 460 -26.15 27.31 8.11
N PHE A 461 -25.26 27.16 9.10
CA PHE A 461 -25.56 26.44 10.34
C PHE A 461 -26.52 27.20 11.28
N ALA A 462 -26.60 28.53 11.17
CA ALA A 462 -27.51 29.33 11.98
C ALA A 462 -28.96 29.31 11.43
N ASP A 463 -29.16 28.97 10.16
CA ASP A 463 -30.48 28.93 9.52
C ASP A 463 -31.20 27.57 9.69
N ASP A 464 -30.60 26.62 10.41
CA ASP A 464 -31.15 25.27 10.68
C ASP A 464 -31.56 25.04 12.16
N ASP A 465 -31.50 26.10 12.99
CA ASP A 465 -32.25 26.23 14.26
C ASP A 465 -33.56 27.01 14.03
#